data_AF-A0A7J4U2F9-F1
#
_entry.id   AF-A0A7J4U2F9-F1
#
_cell.length_a   1.000
_cell.length_b   1.000
_cell.length_c   1.000
_cell.angle_alpha   90.00
_cell.angle_beta   90.00
_cell.angle_gamma   90.00
#
_symmetry.space_group_name_H-M   'P 1'
#
loop_
_entity.id
_entity.type
_entity.pdbx_description
1 polymer ?
#
loop_
_entity_poly.entity_id
_entity_poly.type
_entity_poly.pdbx_seq_one_letter_code
_entity_poly.pdbx_strand_id
1 'polypeptide(L)' 'MEPVQRVAIIGAGNMGSGIAQKSAQEGFDVQMVDREQPWVDRGQGIIAGFLDEAVERRIFSEDEVAAIKGRVK' A
#
# COMPACT_ATOMS: atom_id res chain seq x y z
N MET A 1 1.48 -15.94 -21.54
CA MET A 1 1.82 -15.53 -20.17
C MET A 1 0.55 -15.03 -19.52
N GLU A 2 0.27 -15.49 -18.31
CA GLU A 2 -0.84 -14.96 -17.53
C GLU A 2 -0.45 -13.61 -16.88
N PRO A 3 -1.41 -12.70 -16.62
CA PRO A 3 -1.13 -11.43 -15.98
C PRO A 3 -0.61 -11.61 -14.54
N VAL A 4 0.28 -10.72 -14.10
CA VAL A 4 0.69 -10.67 -12.69
C VAL A 4 -0.49 -10.22 -11.85
N GLN A 5 -0.78 -10.95 -10.77
CA GLN A 5 -1.87 -10.61 -9.84
C GLN A 5 -1.37 -10.18 -8.46
N ARG A 6 -0.20 -10.69 -8.04
CA ARG A 6 0.37 -10.44 -6.72
C ARG A 6 1.84 -10.04 -6.82
N VAL A 7 2.24 -9.06 -6.04
CA VAL A 7 3.61 -8.56 -5.96
C VAL A 7 4.10 -8.53 -4.51
N ALA A 8 5.39 -8.80 -4.32
CA ALA A 8 6.05 -8.63 -3.04
C ALA A 8 6.99 -7.44 -3.12
N ILE A 9 6.87 -6.50 -2.17
CA ILE A 9 7.73 -5.33 -2.07
C ILE A 9 8.69 -5.55 -0.90
N ILE A 10 9.97 -5.68 -1.23
CA ILE A 10 11.04 -5.91 -0.26
C ILE A 10 11.60 -4.55 0.19
N GLY A 11 11.41 -4.25 1.47
CA GLY A 11 11.67 -2.96 2.09
C GLY A 11 10.38 -2.17 2.31
N ALA A 12 10.18 -1.70 3.53
CA ALA A 12 9.02 -0.93 3.99
C ALA A 12 9.37 0.53 4.35
N GLY A 13 10.52 1.02 3.86
CA GLY A 13 10.92 2.42 3.93
C GLY A 13 10.04 3.33 3.05
N ASN A 14 10.47 4.58 2.87
CA ASN A 14 9.68 5.58 2.12
C ASN A 14 9.37 5.13 0.68
N MET A 15 10.37 4.62 -0.05
CA MET A 15 10.17 4.11 -1.42
C MET A 15 9.30 2.86 -1.44
N GLY A 16 9.55 1.90 -0.53
CA GLY A 16 8.79 0.66 -0.45
C GLY A 16 7.30 0.89 -0.18
N SER A 17 7.00 1.81 0.73
CA SER A 17 5.62 2.22 1.04
C SER A 17 4.94 2.85 -0.17
N GLY A 18 5.63 3.75 -0.90
CA GLY A 18 5.08 4.38 -2.10
C GLY A 18 4.82 3.40 -3.24
N ILE A 19 5.75 2.45 -3.47
CA ILE A 19 5.57 1.40 -4.47
C ILE A 19 4.40 0.49 -4.08
N ALA A 20 4.35 0.04 -2.83
CA ALA A 20 3.27 -0.79 -2.32
C ALA A 20 1.90 -0.12 -2.47
N GLN A 21 1.78 1.16 -2.10
CA GLN A 21 0.55 1.92 -2.28
C GLN A 21 0.15 2.00 -3.76
N LYS A 22 1.08 2.37 -4.66
CA LYS A 22 0.76 2.51 -6.08
C LYS A 22 0.36 1.17 -6.70
N SER A 23 1.05 0.09 -6.37
CA SER A 23 0.65 -1.25 -6.82
C SER A 23 -0.74 -1.65 -6.30
N ALA A 24 -1.06 -1.39 -5.04
CA ALA A 24 -2.39 -1.66 -4.49
C ALA A 24 -3.48 -0.83 -5.17
N GLN A 25 -3.19 0.44 -5.50
CA GLN A 25 -4.09 1.32 -6.26
C GLN A 25 -4.37 0.80 -7.67
N GLU A 26 -3.39 0.18 -8.33
CA GLU A 26 -3.56 -0.47 -9.63
C GLU A 26 -4.24 -1.86 -9.54
N GLY A 27 -4.66 -2.28 -8.35
CA GLY A 27 -5.44 -3.50 -8.14
C GLY A 27 -4.62 -4.77 -7.93
N PHE A 28 -3.30 -4.65 -7.72
CA PHE A 28 -2.46 -5.80 -7.35
C PHE A 28 -2.64 -6.16 -5.88
N ASP A 29 -2.58 -7.45 -5.56
CA ASP A 29 -2.35 -7.90 -4.19
C ASP A 29 -0.89 -7.62 -3.83
N VAL A 30 -0.64 -6.94 -2.71
CA VAL A 30 0.71 -6.51 -2.33
C VAL A 30 1.09 -7.13 -0.99
N GLN A 31 2.21 -7.84 -0.96
CA GLN A 31 2.87 -8.25 0.28
C GLN A 31 4.04 -7.32 0.57
N MET A 32 4.01 -6.61 1.67
CA MET A 32 5.17 -5.89 2.19
C MET A 32 6.03 -6.82 3.04
N VAL A 33 7.34 -6.73 2.86
CA VAL A 33 8.32 -7.54 3.60
C VAL A 33 9.46 -6.64 4.03
N ASP A 34 9.86 -6.72 5.30
CA ASP A 34 11.07 -6.10 5.81
C ASP A 34 11.69 -7.02 6.87
N ARG A 35 12.87 -6.66 7.40
CA ARG A 35 13.62 -7.46 8.37
C ARG A 35 12.82 -7.75 9.65
N GLU A 36 12.04 -6.78 10.10
CA GLU A 36 11.28 -6.84 11.36
C GLU A 36 9.90 -6.22 11.17
N GLN A 37 8.90 -6.73 11.89
CA GLN A 37 7.52 -6.27 11.83
C GLN A 37 7.35 -4.75 12.02
N PRO A 38 8.08 -4.06 12.94
CA PRO A 38 7.93 -2.62 13.11
C PRO A 38 8.22 -1.79 11.86
N TRP A 39 9.08 -2.30 10.95
CA TRP A 39 9.37 -1.62 9.68
C TRP A 39 8.20 -1.75 8.72
N VAL A 40 7.59 -2.94 8.65
CA VAL A 40 6.37 -3.18 7.88
C VAL A 40 5.21 -2.32 8.41
N ASP A 41 5.00 -2.31 9.73
CA ASP A 41 3.96 -1.49 10.38
C ASP A 41 4.18 0.00 10.11
N ARG A 42 5.43 0.47 10.17
CA ARG A 42 5.79 1.85 9.80
C ARG A 42 5.43 2.14 8.36
N GLY A 43 5.74 1.24 7.43
CA GLY A 43 5.42 1.40 6.01
C GLY A 43 3.91 1.44 5.77
N GLN A 44 3.15 0.52 6.38
CA GLN A 44 1.69 0.53 6.34
C GLN A 44 1.10 1.81 6.94
N GLY A 45 1.68 2.33 8.02
CA GLY A 45 1.30 3.60 8.62
C GLY A 45 1.51 4.80 7.69
N ILE A 46 2.62 4.83 6.93
CA ILE A 46 2.88 5.85 5.92
C ILE A 46 1.80 5.80 4.82
N ILE A 47 1.49 4.61 4.31
CA ILE A 47 0.43 4.41 3.31
C ILE A 47 -0.91 4.89 3.85
N ALA A 48 -1.24 4.54 5.10
CA ALA A 48 -2.48 4.95 5.71
C ALA A 48 -2.61 6.47 5.80
N GLY A 49 -1.58 7.15 6.30
CA GLY A 49 -1.58 8.61 6.41
C GLY A 49 -1.74 9.34 5.06
N PHE A 50 -1.05 8.87 4.02
CA PHE A 50 -1.20 9.47 2.68
C PHE A 50 -2.58 9.23 2.06
N LEU A 51 -3.18 8.06 2.28
CA LEU A 51 -4.52 7.79 1.78
C LEU A 51 -5.59 8.57 2.56
N ASP A 52 -5.40 8.78 3.86
CA ASP A 52 -6.29 9.60 4.68
C ASP A 52 -6.24 11.07 4.22
N GLU A 53 -5.04 11.63 3.97
CA GLU A 53 -4.88 12.96 3.37
C GLU A 53 -5.55 13.04 1.98
N ALA A 54 -5.47 11.98 1.18
CA ALA A 54 -6.11 11.94 -0.13
C ALA A 54 -7.65 11.98 -0.03
N VAL A 55 -8.25 11.40 1.01
CA VAL A 55 -9.70 11.51 1.29
C VAL A 55 -10.05 12.94 1.70
N GLU A 56 -9.28 13.55 2.61
CA GLU A 56 -9.49 14.95 3.01
C GLU A 56 -9.45 15.91 1.81
N ARG A 57 -8.56 15.63 0.86
CA ARG A 57 -8.40 16.38 -0.40
C ARG A 57 -9.38 15.98 -1.50
N ARG A 58 -10.33 15.07 -1.22
CA ARG A 58 -11.35 14.57 -2.16
C ARG A 58 -10.77 13.93 -3.43
N ILE A 59 -9.58 13.34 -3.32
CA ILE A 59 -8.94 12.60 -4.42
C ILE A 59 -9.52 11.18 -4.48
N PHE A 60 -9.80 10.58 -3.33
CA PHE A 60 -10.45 9.27 -3.21
C PHE A 60 -11.63 9.34 -2.24
N SER A 61 -12.58 8.43 -2.42
CA SER A 61 -13.61 8.10 -1.43
C SER A 61 -13.06 7.20 -0.33
N GLU A 62 -13.78 7.13 0.80
CA GLU A 62 -13.44 6.21 1.90
C GLU A 62 -13.44 4.74 1.46
N ASP A 63 -14.38 4.36 0.59
CA ASP A 63 -14.51 2.99 0.05
C ASP A 63 -13.31 2.62 -0.84
N GLU A 64 -12.86 3.54 -1.70
CA GLU A 64 -11.67 3.32 -2.53
C GLU A 64 -10.42 3.14 -1.66
N VAL A 65 -10.26 3.96 -0.62
CA VAL A 65 -9.14 3.84 0.31
C VAL A 65 -9.21 2.54 1.10
N ALA A 66 -10.39 2.12 1.56
CA ALA A 66 -10.57 0.83 2.22
C ALA A 66 -10.16 -0.33 1.29
N ALA A 67 -10.54 -0.27 0.01
CA ALA A 67 -10.15 -1.27 -0.98
C ALA A 67 -8.63 -1.30 -1.22
N ILE A 68 -7.97 -0.14 -1.32
CA ILE A 68 -6.52 -0.03 -1.48
C ILE A 68 -5.80 -0.60 -0.26
N LYS A 69 -6.17 -0.16 0.96
CA LYS A 69 -5.59 -0.65 2.21
C LYS A 69 -5.77 -2.16 2.35
N GLY A 70 -6.93 -2.69 1.95
CA GLY A 70 -7.24 -4.12 2.00
C GLY A 70 -6.32 -5.01 1.15
N ARG A 71 -5.67 -4.44 0.11
CA ARG A 71 -4.75 -5.15 -0.79
C ARG A 71 -3.31 -5.22 -0.29
N VAL A 72 -2.94 -4.39 0.69
CA VAL A 72 -1.58 -4.40 1.29
C VAL A 72 -1.58 -5.32 2.51
N LYS A 73 -0.68 -6.32 2.51
CA LYS A 73 -0.48 -7.31 3.57
C LYS A 73 0.93 -7.22 4.13
#